data_AF-A0A9D9CVI9-F1
#
_entry.id   AF-A0A9D9CVI9-F1
#
_cell.length_a   1.000
_cell.length_b   1.000
_cell.length_c   1.000
_cell.angle_alpha   90.00
_cell.angle_beta   90.00
_cell.angle_gamma   90.00
#
_symmetry.space_group_name_H-M   'P 1'
#
loop_
_entity.id
_entity.type
_entity.pdbx_description
1 polymer ?
#
loop_
_entity_poly.entity_id
_entity_poly.type
_entity_poly.pdbx_seq_one_letter_code
_entity_poly.pdbx_strand_id
1 'polypeptide(L)'
;AHGAGLAVIMPAWMTYVVDHDVMRFAQMACRVWNCKMDFQNPKKTALEGIAAFRSFLKSIGMPINFSELGAKESDIPYLVKTFGLGETGKTGGFVQLTSKDVENIYRLAL
;
A
#
# COMPACT_ATOMS: atom_id res chain seq x y z
N ALA A 1 12.48 2.17 13.33
CA ALA A 1 11.97 0.79 13.53
C ALA A 1 11.35 0.28 12.24
N HIS A 2 11.58 -0.99 11.86
CA HIS A 2 11.16 -1.55 10.57
C HIS A 2 9.63 -1.58 10.38
N GLY A 3 8.86 -1.96 11.41
CA GLY A 3 7.39 -2.09 11.32
C GLY A 3 6.65 -0.79 11.02
N ALA A 4 7.14 0.35 11.51
CA ALA A 4 6.53 1.66 11.25
C ALA A 4 6.57 2.04 9.76
N GLY A 5 7.69 1.76 9.07
CA GLY A 5 7.79 1.96 7.63
C GLY A 5 6.82 1.08 6.86
N LEU A 6 6.69 -0.19 7.25
CA LEU A 6 5.73 -1.11 6.62
C LEU A 6 4.27 -0.68 6.84
N ALA A 7 3.91 -0.18 8.03
CA ALA A 7 2.55 0.29 8.30
C ALA A 7 2.12 1.42 7.34
N VAL A 8 3.07 2.26 6.92
CA VAL A 8 2.83 3.36 5.99
C VAL A 8 2.79 2.87 4.54
N ILE A 9 3.73 2.01 4.14
CA ILE A 9 3.86 1.57 2.74
C ILE A 9 2.85 0.48 2.35
N MET A 10 2.51 -0.46 3.24
CA MET A 10 1.68 -1.61 2.89
C MET A 10 0.29 -1.19 2.37
N PRO A 11 -0.49 -0.31 3.03
CA PRO A 11 -1.78 0.13 2.49
C PRO A 11 -1.65 0.90 1.17
N ALA A 12 -0.59 1.67 0.98
CA ALA A 12 -0.31 2.39 -0.25
C ALA A 12 0.00 1.44 -1.41
N TRP A 13 0.86 0.43 -1.17
CA TRP A 13 1.15 -0.64 -2.12
C TRP A 13 -0.12 -1.42 -2.49
N MET A 14 -0.92 -1.84 -1.50
CA MET A 14 -2.18 -2.56 -1.75
C MET A 14 -3.13 -1.74 -2.64
N THR A 15 -3.24 -0.43 -2.37
CA THR A 15 -4.05 0.49 -3.18
C THR A 15 -3.54 0.57 -4.62
N TYR A 16 -2.21 0.63 -4.81
CA TYR A 16 -1.59 0.72 -6.12
C TYR A 16 -1.83 -0.55 -6.96
N VAL A 17 -1.70 -1.72 -6.35
CA VAL A 17 -1.76 -3.00 -7.06
C VAL A 17 -3.14 -3.66 -7.05
N VAL A 18 -4.16 -3.03 -6.46
CA VAL A 18 -5.48 -3.65 -6.24
C VAL A 18 -6.11 -4.20 -7.52
N ASP A 19 -5.88 -3.51 -8.65
CA ASP A 19 -6.44 -3.88 -9.95
C ASP A 19 -5.79 -5.12 -10.57
N HIS A 20 -4.63 -5.56 -10.07
CA HIS A 20 -3.98 -6.78 -10.55
C HIS A 20 -4.78 -8.04 -10.16
N ASP A 21 -5.36 -8.07 -8.96
CA ASP A 21 -6.20 -9.17 -8.46
C ASP A 21 -7.19 -8.65 -7.41
N VAL A 22 -8.24 -8.00 -7.90
CA VAL A 22 -9.27 -7.39 -7.06
C VAL A 22 -9.88 -8.40 -6.09
N MET A 23 -10.09 -9.63 -6.55
CA MET A 23 -10.76 -10.67 -5.76
C MET A 23 -9.91 -11.14 -4.58
N ARG A 24 -8.58 -11.15 -4.70
CA ARG A 24 -7.69 -11.41 -3.56
C ARG A 24 -7.86 -10.40 -2.45
N PHE A 25 -7.96 -9.12 -2.78
CA PHE A 25 -8.17 -8.05 -1.79
C PHE A 25 -9.60 -8.04 -1.24
N ALA A 26 -10.61 -8.29 -2.07
CA ALA A 26 -11.99 -8.44 -1.62
C ALA A 26 -12.17 -9.65 -0.67
N GLN A 27 -11.44 -10.74 -0.93
CA GLN A 27 -11.42 -11.90 -0.04
C GLN A 27 -10.82 -11.54 1.33
N MET A 28 -9.71 -10.81 1.37
CA MET A 28 -9.16 -10.28 2.62
C MET A 28 -10.18 -9.39 3.35
N ALA A 29 -10.81 -8.47 2.63
CA ALA A 29 -11.83 -7.58 3.18
C ALA A 29 -12.96 -8.36 3.87
N CYS A 30 -13.49 -9.39 3.22
CA CYS A 30 -14.58 -10.19 3.78
C CYS A 30 -14.12 -11.08 4.94
N ARG A 31 -12.98 -11.78 4.79
CA ARG A 31 -12.57 -12.83 5.73
C ARG A 31 -11.86 -12.30 6.99
N VAL A 32 -11.17 -11.17 6.88
CA VAL A 32 -10.38 -10.59 7.98
C VAL A 32 -11.11 -9.42 8.62
N TRP A 33 -11.73 -8.57 7.78
CA TRP A 33 -12.34 -7.32 8.23
C TRP A 33 -13.88 -7.37 8.23
N ASN A 34 -14.47 -8.51 7.88
CA ASN A 34 -15.91 -8.73 7.86
C ASN A 34 -16.67 -7.71 6.96
N CYS A 35 -16.02 -7.18 5.93
CA CYS A 35 -16.67 -6.35 4.92
C CYS A 35 -17.71 -7.17 4.16
N LYS A 36 -18.83 -6.55 3.76
CA LYS A 36 -19.83 -7.21 2.92
C LYS A 36 -19.35 -7.26 1.47
N MET A 37 -19.43 -8.42 0.86
CA MET A 37 -19.08 -8.58 -0.55
C MET A 37 -20.08 -7.85 -1.45
N ASP A 38 -19.56 -6.94 -2.28
CA ASP A 38 -20.28 -6.33 -3.40
C ASP A 38 -19.93 -7.13 -4.67
N PHE A 39 -20.82 -8.03 -5.07
CA PHE A 39 -20.60 -8.87 -6.26
C PHE A 39 -20.70 -8.08 -7.57
N GLN A 40 -21.34 -6.90 -7.58
CA GLN A 40 -21.42 -6.03 -8.75
C GLN A 40 -20.16 -5.14 -8.85
N ASN A 41 -19.56 -4.79 -7.72
CA ASN A 41 -18.31 -4.04 -7.66
C ASN A 41 -17.33 -4.59 -6.61
N PRO A 42 -16.66 -5.72 -6.88
CA PRO A 42 -15.69 -6.31 -5.95
C PRO A 42 -14.54 -5.37 -5.56
N LYS A 43 -14.19 -4.43 -6.44
CA LYS A 43 -13.13 -3.43 -6.18
C LYS A 43 -13.51 -2.52 -5.03
N LYS A 44 -14.79 -2.17 -4.89
CA LYS A 44 -15.28 -1.42 -3.73
C LYS A 44 -15.02 -2.19 -2.44
N THR A 45 -15.39 -3.47 -2.37
CA THR A 45 -15.11 -4.31 -1.19
C THR A 45 -13.60 -4.43 -0.93
N ALA A 46 -12.77 -4.60 -1.97
CA ALA A 46 -11.32 -4.61 -1.82
C ALA A 46 -10.77 -3.33 -1.18
N LEU A 47 -11.20 -2.15 -1.67
CA LEU A 47 -10.80 -0.86 -1.14
C LEU A 47 -11.30 -0.62 0.29
N GLU A 48 -12.51 -1.07 0.63
CA GLU A 48 -13.03 -1.07 2.01
C GLU A 48 -12.14 -1.89 2.94
N GLY A 49 -11.69 -3.07 2.51
CA GLY A 49 -10.75 -3.91 3.28
C GLY A 49 -9.38 -3.26 3.47
N ILE A 50 -8.85 -2.58 2.45
CA ILE A 50 -7.58 -1.83 2.56
C ILE A 50 -7.74 -0.67 3.56
N ALA A 51 -8.87 0.03 3.54
CA ALA A 51 -9.18 1.10 4.49
C ALA A 51 -9.35 0.56 5.93
N ALA A 52 -9.97 -0.62 6.11
CA ALA A 52 -10.07 -1.28 7.40
C ALA A 52 -8.68 -1.67 7.95
N PHE A 53 -7.80 -2.22 7.10
CA PHE A 53 -6.42 -2.51 7.48
C PHE A 53 -5.64 -1.25 7.92
N ARG A 54 -5.75 -0.15 7.16
CA ARG A 54 -5.16 1.14 7.54
C ARG A 54 -5.70 1.65 8.89
N SER A 55 -7.01 1.49 9.11
CA SER A 55 -7.66 1.90 10.38
C SER A 55 -7.18 1.06 11.56
N PHE A 56 -6.96 -0.24 11.36
CA PHE A 56 -6.36 -1.11 12.36
C PHE A 56 -4.93 -0.70 12.71
N LEU A 57 -4.08 -0.42 11.71
CA LEU A 57 -2.72 0.06 11.96
C LEU A 57 -2.73 1.33 12.82
N LYS A 58 -3.62 2.28 12.51
CA LYS A 58 -3.82 3.48 13.33
C LYS A 58 -4.27 3.16 14.75
N SER A 59 -5.21 2.23 14.93
CA SER A 59 -5.76 1.92 16.26
C SER A 59 -4.74 1.27 17.20
N ILE A 60 -3.72 0.60 16.66
CA ILE A 60 -2.60 0.05 17.43
C ILE A 60 -1.39 1.00 17.54
N GLY A 61 -1.57 2.27 17.16
CA GLY A 61 -0.55 3.32 17.31
C GLY A 61 0.55 3.33 16.25
N MET A 62 0.35 2.66 15.11
CA MET A 62 1.29 2.76 13.99
C MET A 62 1.03 4.03 13.15
N PRO A 63 2.09 4.64 12.59
CA PRO A 63 1.91 5.74 11.64
C PRO A 63 1.24 5.22 10.36
N ILE A 64 0.37 6.04 9.78
CA ILE A 64 -0.36 5.69 8.55
C ILE A 64 0.07 6.47 7.32
N ASN A 65 0.94 7.47 7.45
CA ASN A 65 1.44 8.26 6.32
C ASN A 65 2.88 8.75 6.58
N PHE A 66 3.49 9.37 5.58
CA PHE A 66 4.85 9.90 5.66
C PHE A 66 4.98 10.96 6.74
N SER A 67 3.99 11.87 6.85
CA SER A 67 4.02 12.93 7.85
C SER A 67 4.08 12.39 9.28
N GLU A 68 3.26 11.40 9.62
CA GLU A 68 3.25 10.73 10.93
C GLU A 68 4.52 9.91 11.19
N LEU A 69 5.16 9.41 10.13
CA LEU A 69 6.46 8.72 10.21
C LEU A 69 7.64 9.70 10.35
N GLY A 70 7.44 10.99 10.05
CA GLY A 70 8.49 12.01 10.02
C GLY A 70 9.20 12.17 8.67
N ALA A 71 8.65 11.63 7.60
CA ALA A 71 9.11 11.79 6.22
C ALA A 71 8.32 12.89 5.48
N LYS A 72 8.90 13.43 4.43
CA LYS A 72 8.33 14.49 3.59
C LYS A 72 8.29 14.06 2.13
N GLU A 73 7.44 14.72 1.35
CA GLU A 73 7.41 14.51 -0.10
C GLU A 73 8.77 14.76 -0.77
N SER A 74 9.53 15.74 -0.27
CA SER A 74 10.89 16.04 -0.74
C SER A 74 11.87 14.88 -0.58
N ASP A 75 11.57 13.91 0.29
CA ASP A 75 12.43 12.75 0.54
C ASP A 75 12.20 11.63 -0.49
N ILE A 76 11.08 11.63 -1.22
CA ILE A 76 10.72 10.59 -2.19
C ILE A 76 11.84 10.32 -3.22
N PRO A 77 12.44 11.33 -3.88
CA PRO A 77 13.51 11.08 -4.85
C PRO A 77 14.71 10.37 -4.23
N TYR A 78 15.06 10.71 -2.98
CA TYR A 78 16.14 10.06 -2.25
C TYR A 78 15.78 8.61 -1.87
N LEU A 79 14.54 8.37 -1.44
CA LEU A 79 14.04 7.03 -1.10
C LEU A 79 14.01 6.10 -2.32
N VAL A 80 13.54 6.58 -3.48
CA VAL A 80 13.52 5.81 -4.74
C VAL A 80 14.94 5.49 -5.20
N LYS A 81 15.85 6.47 -5.15
CA LYS A 81 17.27 6.25 -5.47
C LYS A 81 17.91 5.21 -4.55
N THR A 82 17.62 5.29 -3.24
CA THR A 82 18.14 4.36 -2.23
C THR A 82 17.57 2.94 -2.41
N PHE A 83 16.33 2.80 -2.87
CA PHE A 83 15.75 1.50 -3.19
C PHE A 83 16.57 0.78 -4.28
N GLY A 84 17.09 1.52 -5.27
CA GLY A 84 18.21 1.04 -6.10
C GLY A 84 17.87 0.08 -7.24
N LEU A 85 16.66 0.15 -7.82
CA LEU A 85 16.30 -0.68 -9.00
C LEU A 85 17.01 -0.25 -10.28
N GLY A 86 17.51 0.99 -10.37
CA GLY A 86 18.01 1.55 -11.63
C GLY A 86 16.89 1.76 -12.67
N GLU A 87 17.26 1.84 -13.94
CA GLU A 87 16.32 2.16 -15.04
C GLU A 87 15.50 0.95 -15.50
N THR A 88 16.10 -0.25 -15.50
CA THR A 88 15.48 -1.48 -16.03
C THR A 88 15.11 -2.50 -14.95
N GLY A 89 15.52 -2.27 -13.70
CA GLY A 89 15.25 -3.18 -12.61
C GLY A 89 13.77 -3.22 -12.22
N LYS A 90 13.36 -4.39 -11.75
CA LYS A 90 12.01 -4.64 -11.25
C LYS A 90 12.08 -5.37 -9.92
N THR A 91 11.04 -5.20 -9.11
CA THR A 91 10.87 -5.90 -7.82
C THR A 91 9.46 -6.43 -7.66
N GLY A 92 9.26 -7.30 -6.67
CA GLY A 92 7.94 -7.83 -6.29
C GLY A 92 7.61 -9.15 -6.99
N GLY A 93 7.11 -10.11 -6.21
CA GLY A 93 6.66 -11.41 -6.73
C GLY A 93 5.18 -11.43 -7.15
N PHE A 94 4.37 -10.52 -6.60
CA PHE A 94 2.94 -10.43 -6.92
C PHE A 94 2.68 -9.55 -8.16
N VAL A 95 3.25 -8.34 -8.16
CA VAL A 95 3.31 -7.45 -9.32
C VAL A 95 4.76 -7.04 -9.51
N GLN A 96 5.22 -7.05 -10.76
CA GLN A 96 6.55 -6.56 -11.12
C GLN A 96 6.52 -5.02 -11.16
N LEU A 97 7.24 -4.38 -10.23
CA LEU A 97 7.25 -2.93 -10.02
C LEU A 97 8.59 -2.32 -10.44
N THR A 98 8.53 -1.23 -11.19
CA THR A 98 9.68 -0.40 -11.59
C THR A 98 9.98 0.69 -10.56
N SER A 99 11.10 1.40 -10.74
CA SER A 99 11.41 2.62 -9.95
C SER A 99 10.28 3.65 -9.97
N LYS A 100 9.57 3.79 -11.11
CA LYS A 100 8.45 4.72 -11.22
C LYS A 100 7.23 4.27 -10.42
N ASP A 101 6.97 2.97 -10.40
CA ASP A 101 5.90 2.40 -9.58
C ASP A 101 6.19 2.59 -8.09
N VAL A 102 7.44 2.39 -7.66
CA VAL A 102 7.86 2.65 -6.27
C VAL A 102 7.64 4.12 -5.91
N GLU A 103 7.98 5.07 -6.79
CA GLU A 103 7.70 6.49 -6.59
C GLU A 103 6.19 6.74 -6.41
N ASN A 104 5.36 6.19 -7.29
CA ASN A 104 3.90 6.34 -7.22
C ASN A 104 3.33 5.75 -5.92
N ILE A 105 3.85 4.61 -5.46
CA ILE A 105 3.47 4.01 -4.18
C ILE A 105 3.85 4.92 -3.00
N TYR A 106 5.05 5.52 -3.02
CA TYR A 106 5.43 6.49 -1.98
C TYR A 106 4.54 7.74 -1.99
N ARG A 107 4.09 8.19 -3.17
CA ARG A 107 3.14 9.30 -3.27
C ARG A 107 1.76 8.97 -2.72
N LEU A 108 1.32 7.71 -2.82
CA LEU A 108 0.09 7.22 -2.16
C LEU A 108 0.23 7.09 -0.63
N ALA A 109 1.45 7.20 -0.11
CA ALA A 109 1.76 7.12 1.31
C ALA A 109 1.98 8.49 1.97
N LEU A 110 1.82 9.59 1.22
CA LEU A 110 1.90 10.96 1.71
C LEU A 110 0.80 11.29 2.74
#